data_AF-A0A372NM24-F1
#
_entry.id   AF-A0A372NM24-F1
#
_cell.length_a   1.000
_cell.length_b   1.000
_cell.length_c   1.000
_cell.angle_alpha   90.00
_cell.angle_beta   90.00
_cell.angle_gamma   90.00
#
_symmetry.space_group_name_H-M   'P 1'
#
loop_
_entity.id
_entity.type
_entity.pdbx_description
1 polymer ?
#
loop_
_entity_poly.entity_id
_entity_poly.type
_entity_poly.pdbx_seq_one_letter_code
_entity_poly.pdbx_strand_id
1 'polypeptide(L)' 'MAEEIITTVISADGVSQTCVLKEKVNNGNGQLIYRFRNRDIGVEYLLTKEGTGWRSLNPGEIHQPIFHHLCSFAETL' A
#
# COMPACT_ATOMS: atom_id res chain seq x y z
N MET A 1 10.19 18.06 -11.22
CA MET A 1 10.42 16.67 -10.74
C MET A 1 9.17 16.30 -9.98
N ALA A 2 8.48 15.22 -10.33
CA ALA A 2 7.29 14.80 -9.56
C ALA A 2 7.76 14.24 -8.21
N GLU A 3 7.22 14.75 -7.11
CA GLU A 3 7.53 14.22 -5.78
C GLU A 3 6.91 12.83 -5.64
N GLU A 4 7.74 11.83 -5.38
CA GLU A 4 7.27 10.48 -5.09
C GLU A 4 6.77 10.42 -3.65
N ILE A 5 5.53 9.96 -3.47
CA ILE A 5 4.95 9.72 -2.15
C ILE A 5 5.51 8.39 -1.63
N ILE A 6 6.30 8.45 -0.55
CA ILE A 6 7.01 7.30 0.01
C ILE A 6 6.57 7.01 1.45
N THR A 7 6.66 5.74 1.86
CA THR A 7 6.44 5.29 3.23
C THR A 7 7.35 4.13 3.57
N THR A 8 7.73 4.00 4.84
CA THR A 8 8.61 2.91 5.30
C THR A 8 7.77 1.87 6.03
N VAL A 9 7.87 0.60 5.62
CA VAL A 9 7.21 -0.54 6.25
C VAL A 9 8.24 -1.43 6.93
N ILE A 10 7.83 -2.19 7.95
CA ILE A 10 8.68 -3.21 8.58
C ILE A 10 8.23 -4.58 8.09
N SER A 11 9.17 -5.32 7.50
CA SER A 11 8.95 -6.69 7.02
C SER A 11 8.82 -7.70 8.17
N ALA A 12 8.42 -8.93 7.84
CA ALA A 12 8.31 -10.02 8.81
C ALA A 12 9.62 -10.29 9.56
N ASP A 13 10.76 -10.09 8.88
CA ASP A 13 12.09 -10.29 9.43
C ASP A 13 12.60 -9.07 10.23
N GLY A 14 11.74 -8.07 10.47
CA GLY A 14 12.10 -6.85 11.20
C GLY A 14 12.92 -5.84 10.38
N VAL A 15 13.12 -6.09 9.09
CA VAL A 15 13.87 -5.19 8.20
C VAL A 15 12.97 -4.07 7.70
N SER A 16 13.43 -2.82 7.83
CA SER A 16 12.80 -1.65 7.25
C SER A 16 12.91 -1.66 5.73
N GLN A 17 11.79 -1.45 5.05
CA GLN A 17 11.69 -1.45 3.59
C GLN A 17 10.94 -0.20 3.12
N THR A 18 11.35 0.35 1.99
CA THR A 18 10.79 1.56 1.40
C THR A 18 9.73 1.20 0.37
N CYS A 19 8.50 1.63 0.64
CA CYS A 19 7.37 1.54 -0.29
C CYS A 19 7.10 2.90 -0.91
N VAL A 20 6.79 2.90 -2.20
CA VAL A 20 6.41 4.11 -2.94
C VAL A 20 5.00 3.94 -3.47
N LEU A 21 4.15 4.93 -3.25
CA LEU A 21 2.85 5.00 -3.90
C LEU A 21 3.07 5.26 -5.39
N LYS A 22 2.69 4.29 -6.21
CA LYS A 22 2.75 4.38 -7.67
C LYS A 22 1.44 4.85 -8.26
N GLU A 23 0.32 4.50 -7.65
CA GLU A 23 -1.00 4.84 -8.18
C GLU A 23 -2.03 4.95 -7.05
N LYS A 24 -2.93 5.94 -7.18
CA LYS A 24 -4.15 6.11 -6.39
C LYS A 24 -5.29 6.34 -7.37
N VAL A 25 -6.20 5.38 -7.49
CA VAL A 25 -7.34 5.42 -8.43
C VAL A 25 -8.63 5.42 -7.64
N ASN A 26 -9.58 6.29 -8.01
CA ASN A 26 -10.97 6.17 -7.59
C ASN A 26 -11.76 5.53 -8.74
N ASN A 27 -12.34 4.36 -8.53
CA ASN A 27 -13.01 3.61 -9.59
C ASN A 27 -14.45 4.10 -9.86
N GLY A 28 -14.89 5.20 -9.25
CA GLY A 28 -16.21 5.79 -9.46
C GLY A 28 -17.35 5.13 -8.69
N ASN A 29 -17.14 3.94 -8.13
CA ASN A 29 -18.12 3.21 -7.32
C ASN A 29 -17.90 3.41 -5.81
N GLY A 30 -17.14 4.44 -5.41
CA GLY A 30 -16.75 4.66 -4.01
C GLY A 30 -15.62 3.75 -3.53
N GLN A 31 -14.96 3.04 -4.44
CA GLN A 31 -13.81 2.20 -4.12
C GLN A 31 -12.51 2.86 -4.59
N LEU A 32 -11.56 2.99 -3.66
CA LEU A 32 -10.23 3.56 -3.89
C LEU A 32 -9.21 2.44 -3.99
N ILE A 33 -8.42 2.42 -5.05
CA ILE A 33 -7.35 1.46 -5.27
C ILE A 33 -6.02 2.18 -5.10
N TYR A 34 -5.14 1.62 -4.29
CA TYR A 34 -3.80 2.11 -4.03
C TYR A 34 -2.79 1.06 -4.47
N ARG A 35 -1.81 1.45 -5.26
CA ARG A 35 -0.69 0.60 -5.68
C ARG A 35 0.59 1.11 -5.06
N PHE A 36 1.13 0.37 -4.10
CA PHE A 36 2.44 0.61 -3.53
C PHE A 36 3.46 -0.34 -4.15
N ARG A 37 4.67 0.13 -4.40
CA ARG A 37 5.79 -0.71 -4.83
C ARG A 37 6.89 -0.64 -3.78
N ASN A 38 7.23 -1.79 -3.22
CA ASN A 38 8.39 -1.97 -2.38
C ASN A 38 9.66 -1.90 -3.25
N ARG A 39 10.55 -0.97 -2.96
CA ARG A 39 11.79 -0.78 -3.73
C ARG A 39 12.84 -1.82 -3.41
N ASP A 40 12.87 -2.30 -2.18
CA ASP A 40 13.93 -3.20 -1.70
C ASP A 40 13.76 -4.61 -2.26
N ILE A 41 12.52 -5.12 -2.28
CA ILE A 41 12.22 -6.48 -2.75
C ILE A 41 11.47 -6.52 -4.09
N GLY A 42 11.11 -5.37 -4.66
CA GLY A 42 10.41 -5.27 -5.94
C GLY A 42 8.95 -5.73 -5.94
N VAL A 43 8.40 -6.07 -4.77
CA VAL A 43 7.00 -6.51 -4.60
C VAL A 43 6.04 -5.33 -4.72
N GLU A 44 4.88 -5.57 -5.31
CA GLU A 44 3.79 -4.60 -5.38
C GLU A 44 2.68 -4.97 -4.40
N TYR A 45 2.17 -3.98 -3.68
CA TYR A 45 1.03 -4.10 -2.78
C TYR A 45 -0.14 -3.30 -3.36
N LEU A 46 -1.17 -3.99 -3.80
CA LEU A 46 -2.44 -3.42 -4.22
C LEU A 46 -3.42 -3.52 -3.07
N LEU A 47 -3.88 -2.35 -2.61
CA LEU A 47 -4.87 -2.20 -1.57
C LEU A 47 -6.12 -1.58 -2.15
N THR A 48 -7.27 -2.01 -1.66
CA THR A 48 -8.55 -1.39 -1.99
C THR A 48 -9.25 -0.94 -0.71
N LYS A 49 -9.82 0.26 -0.75
CA LYS A 49 -10.71 0.79 0.29
C LYS A 49 -12.10 0.91 -0.27
N GLU A 50 -13.07 0.29 0.39
CA GLU A 50 -14.49 0.39 0.07
C GLU A 50 -15.25 0.81 1.34
N GLY A 51 -15.82 2.02 1.32
CA GLY A 51 -16.37 2.63 2.54
C GLY A 51 -15.30 2.78 3.63
N THR A 52 -15.49 2.11 4.77
CA THR A 52 -14.55 2.07 5.89
C THR A 52 -13.63 0.84 5.89
N GLY A 53 -13.84 -0.11 4.97
CA GLY A 53 -13.11 -1.38 4.94
C GLY A 53 -11.90 -1.35 4.01
N TRP A 54 -10.78 -1.91 4.47
CA TRP A 54 -9.57 -2.14 3.69
C TRP A 54 -9.41 -3.61 3.33
N ARG A 55 -8.97 -3.89 2.09
CA ARG A 55 -8.66 -5.25 1.63
C ARG A 55 -7.43 -5.26 0.73
N SER A 56 -6.68 -6.35 0.77
CA SER A 56 -5.61 -6.62 -0.18
C SER A 56 -6.18 -7.19 -1.48
N LEU A 57 -5.71 -6.70 -2.62
CA LEU A 57 -5.96 -7.28 -3.94
C LEU A 57 -4.79 -8.14 -4.43
N ASN A 58 -3.73 -8.30 -3.62
CA ASN A 58 -2.59 -9.12 -4.01
C ASN A 58 -2.99 -10.59 -4.14
N PRO A 59 -2.42 -11.32 -5.12
CA PRO A 59 -2.62 -12.77 -5.24
C PRO A 59 -1.97 -13.57 -4.11
N GLY A 60 -1.09 -12.95 -3.31
CA GLY A 60 -0.45 -13.55 -2.13
C GLY A 60 -0.76 -12.77 -0.85
N GLU A 61 -0.60 -13.44 0.30
CA GLU A 61 -0.78 -12.81 1.60
C GLU A 61 0.23 -11.68 1.81
N ILE A 62 -0.29 -10.50 2.13
CA ILE A 62 0.54 -9.39 2.62
C ILE A 62 0.70 -9.60 4.11
N HIS A 63 1.95 -9.57 4.59
CA HIS A 63 2.25 -9.63 6.01
C HIS A 63 1.47 -8.54 6.77
N GLN A 64 0.72 -8.92 7.82
CA GLN A 64 -0.25 -8.02 8.46
C GLN A 64 0.32 -6.67 8.92
N PRO A 65 1.50 -6.60 9.56
CA PRO A 65 2.15 -5.32 9.87
C PRO A 65 2.32 -4.39 8.67
N ILE A 66 2.74 -4.93 7.51
CA ILE A 66 2.86 -4.14 6.27
C ILE A 66 1.49 -3.67 5.83
N PHE A 67 0.50 -4.56 5.81
CA PHE A 67 -0.86 -4.24 5.39
C PHE A 67 -1.47 -3.11 6.24
N HIS A 68 -1.44 -3.21 7.57
CA HIS A 68 -1.98 -2.18 8.46
C HIS A 68 -1.25 -0.83 8.30
N HIS A 69 0.07 -0.85 8.17
CA HIS A 69 0.85 0.37 7.96
C HIS A 69 0.46 1.08 6.66
N LEU A 70 0.39 0.32 5.55
CA LEU A 70 0.03 0.88 4.26
C LEU A 70 -1.42 1.39 4.23
N CYS A 71 -2.36 0.71 4.90
CA CYS A 71 -3.74 1.20 5.05
C CYS A 71 -3.77 2.52 5.82
N SER A 72 -3.11 2.59 6.98
CA SER A 72 -3.06 3.82 7.79
C SER A 72 -2.39 4.96 7.03
N PHE A 73 -1.29 4.69 6.32
CA PHE A 73 -0.64 5.68 5.48
C PHE A 73 -1.57 6.18 4.36
N ALA A 74 -2.27 5.28 3.69
CA ALA A 74 -3.18 5.63 2.60
C ALA A 74 -4.38 6.49 3.06
N GLU A 75 -4.73 6.46 4.36
CA GLU A 75 -5.73 7.36 4.96
C GLU A 75 -5.23 8.78 5.20
N THR A 76 -3.91 8.98 5.22
CA THR A 76 -3.30 10.32 5.35
C THR A 76 -3.13 11.05 4.01
N LEU A 77 -3.46 10.38 2.89
CA LEU A 77 -3.33 10.88 1.51
C LEU A 77 -4.66 11.36 0.92
#